data_AF-A0AAN0LZR4-F1
#
_entry.id   AF-A0AAN0LZR4-F1
#
_cell.length_a   1.000
_cell.length_b   1.000
_cell.length_c   1.000
_cell.angle_alpha   90.00
_cell.angle_beta   90.00
_cell.angle_gamma   90.00
#
_symmetry.space_group_name_H-M   'P 1'
#
loop_
_entity.id
_entity.type
_entity.pdbx_description
1 polymer ?
#
loop_
_entity_poly.entity_id
_entity_poly.type
_entity_poly.pdbx_seq_one_letter_code
_entity_poly.pdbx_strand_id
1 'polypeptide(L)'
;MKIPFTLRFAYYSFRAAVRAGLLLVCAWVFLIPATAEDNTALGAQVGTRYPVGLRMMRSAKVFVVVAPPRAYDMIAMGLPQDVPPVMVRVAINQMAAGNVLPASARQSAPLEPQSSRDIDGPRFIQVD
;
A
#
# COMPACT_ATOMS: atom_id res chain seq x y z
N MET A 1 -5.82 47.81 6.25
CA MET A 1 -7.15 47.14 6.28
C MET A 1 -7.12 46.02 7.32
N LYS A 2 -7.98 46.08 8.36
CA LYS A 2 -8.12 45.01 9.37
C LYS A 2 -9.08 43.95 8.83
N ILE A 3 -8.58 42.73 8.63
CA ILE A 3 -9.42 41.58 8.25
C ILE A 3 -10.44 41.35 9.39
N PRO A 4 -11.75 41.24 9.08
CA PRO A 4 -12.79 41.02 10.09
C PRO A 4 -12.55 39.72 10.86
N PHE A 5 -12.91 39.73 12.15
CA PHE A 5 -12.65 38.63 13.10
C PHE A 5 -13.20 37.29 12.62
N THR A 6 -14.37 37.29 11.97
CA THR A 6 -15.01 36.11 11.39
C THR A 6 -14.12 35.42 10.33
N LEU A 7 -13.49 36.21 9.45
CA LEU A 7 -12.61 35.68 8.41
C LEU A 7 -11.32 35.10 9.00
N ARG A 8 -10.77 35.74 10.04
CA ARG A 8 -9.58 35.25 10.76
C ARG A 8 -9.88 33.93 11.45
N PHE A 9 -11.00 33.84 12.17
CA PHE A 9 -11.41 32.62 12.84
C PHE A 9 -11.59 31.48 11.84
N ALA A 10 -12.31 31.71 10.74
CA ALA A 10 -12.50 30.71 9.69
C ALA A 10 -11.18 30.24 9.06
N TYR A 11 -10.24 31.15 8.81
CA TYR A 11 -8.93 30.79 8.28
C TYR A 11 -8.12 29.94 9.27
N TYR A 12 -8.08 30.33 10.54
CA TYR A 12 -7.33 29.58 11.56
C TYR A 12 -7.96 28.23 11.88
N SER A 13 -9.29 28.12 11.91
CA SER A 13 -9.98 26.84 12.11
C SER A 13 -9.76 25.91 10.92
N PHE A 14 -9.86 26.41 9.69
CA PHE A 14 -9.54 25.64 8.49
C PHE A 14 -8.10 25.15 8.50
N ARG A 15 -7.13 26.04 8.78
CA ARG A 15 -5.71 25.67 8.87
C ARG A 15 -5.45 24.63 9.96
N ALA A 16 -6.12 24.74 11.11
CA ALA A 16 -6.02 23.76 12.19
C ALA A 16 -6.60 22.41 11.75
N ALA A 17 -7.76 22.40 11.10
CA ALA A 17 -8.40 21.19 10.59
C ALA A 17 -7.52 20.47 9.55
N VAL A 18 -6.95 21.21 8.59
CA VAL A 18 -6.03 20.64 7.59
C VAL A 18 -4.80 20.01 8.27
N ARG A 19 -4.21 20.69 9.25
CA ARG A 19 -3.06 20.16 9.99
C ARG A 19 -3.40 18.91 10.81
N ALA A 20 -4.52 18.94 11.52
CA ALA A 20 -5.01 17.80 12.29
C ALA A 20 -5.31 16.61 11.38
N GLY A 21 -5.95 16.84 10.24
CA GLY A 21 -6.20 15.81 9.21
C GLY A 21 -4.90 15.21 8.68
N LEU A 22 -3.91 16.05 8.36
CA LEU A 22 -2.61 15.57 7.88
C LEU A 22 -1.88 14.74 8.94
N LEU A 23 -1.89 15.17 10.20
CA LEU A 23 -1.33 14.40 11.31
C LEU A 23 -2.06 13.07 11.51
N LEU A 24 -3.38 13.05 11.38
CA LEU A 24 -4.18 11.83 11.49
C LEU A 24 -3.84 10.83 10.37
N VAL A 25 -3.70 11.31 9.13
CA VAL A 25 -3.27 10.47 8.00
C VAL A 25 -1.87 9.91 8.23
N CYS A 26 -0.91 10.74 8.69
CA CYS A 26 0.42 10.26 9.05
C CYS A 26 0.36 9.22 10.17
N ALA A 27 -0.42 9.47 11.23
CA ALA A 27 -0.60 8.52 12.32
C ALA A 27 -1.19 7.19 11.82
N TRP A 28 -2.15 7.24 10.89
CA TRP A 28 -2.72 6.04 10.28
C TRP A 28 -1.71 5.25 9.45
N VAL A 29 -0.81 5.91 8.71
CA VAL A 29 0.22 5.20 7.94
C VAL A 29 1.28 4.55 8.85
N PHE A 30 1.67 5.20 9.96
CA PHE A 30 2.82 4.78 10.75
C PHE A 30 2.51 4.04 12.06
N LEU A 31 1.42 4.39 12.76
CA LEU A 31 1.13 3.94 14.12
C LEU A 31 -0.06 2.97 14.21
N ILE A 32 -0.96 2.96 13.22
CA ILE A 32 -2.14 2.10 13.26
C ILE A 32 -1.76 0.70 12.74
N PRO A 33 -2.07 -0.39 13.47
CA PRO A 33 -1.75 -1.75 13.02
C PRO A 33 -2.55 -2.13 11.75
N ALA A 34 -2.12 -3.20 11.07
CA ALA A 34 -2.83 -3.73 9.91
C ALA A 34 -4.23 -4.24 10.29
N THR A 35 -5.21 -3.90 9.45
CA THR A 35 -6.56 -4.48 9.51
C THR A 35 -6.56 -5.87 8.86
N ALA A 36 -7.65 -6.63 9.03
CA ALA A 36 -7.80 -7.93 8.35
C ALA A 36 -7.67 -7.79 6.82
N GLU A 37 -8.27 -6.76 6.24
CA GLU A 37 -8.19 -6.46 4.80
C GLU A 37 -6.75 -6.17 4.36
N ASP A 38 -6.02 -5.36 5.14
CA ASP A 38 -4.62 -5.04 4.82
C ASP A 38 -3.73 -6.29 4.88
N ASN A 39 -3.99 -7.20 5.82
CA ASN A 39 -3.29 -8.49 5.91
C ASN A 39 -3.62 -9.40 4.72
N THR A 40 -4.88 -9.45 4.29
CA THR A 40 -5.26 -10.23 3.08
C THR A 40 -4.64 -9.67 1.81
N ALA A 41 -4.60 -8.35 1.66
CA ALA A 41 -4.02 -7.69 0.49
C ALA A 41 -2.50 -7.90 0.40
N LEU A 42 -1.81 -7.99 1.53
CA LEU A 42 -0.36 -8.23 1.61
C LEU A 42 0.00 -9.71 1.66
N GLY A 43 -0.97 -10.63 1.71
CA GLY A 43 -0.72 -12.06 1.90
C GLY A 43 -0.02 -12.39 3.22
N ALA A 44 -0.21 -11.56 4.25
CA ALA A 44 0.44 -11.72 5.54
C ALA A 44 -0.29 -12.75 6.42
N GLN A 45 0.45 -13.42 7.31
CA GLN A 45 -0.13 -14.38 8.24
C GLN A 45 -1.16 -13.72 9.16
N VAL A 46 -2.29 -14.42 9.38
CA VAL A 46 -3.39 -13.96 10.22
C VAL A 46 -2.88 -13.67 11.64
N GLY A 47 -3.12 -12.44 12.13
CA GLY A 47 -2.64 -11.97 13.43
C GLY A 47 -1.38 -11.10 13.40
N THR A 48 -0.74 -10.94 12.24
CA THR A 48 0.39 -10.02 12.07
C THR A 48 -0.07 -8.57 12.22
N ARG A 49 0.48 -7.84 13.22
CA ARG A 49 0.12 -6.44 13.47
C ARG A 49 0.79 -5.46 12.50
N TYR A 50 2.01 -5.76 12.04
CA TYR A 50 2.80 -4.90 11.15
C TYR A 50 3.46 -5.72 10.03
N PRO A 51 2.68 -6.11 8.99
CA PRO A 51 3.22 -6.85 7.85
C PRO A 51 4.18 -6.00 7.02
N VAL A 52 5.14 -6.67 6.39
CA VAL A 52 6.12 -6.03 5.50
C VAL A 52 5.37 -5.43 4.30
N GLY A 53 5.67 -4.18 3.96
CA GLY A 53 4.99 -3.47 2.87
C GLY A 53 3.73 -2.69 3.25
N LEU A 54 3.24 -2.79 4.50
CA LEU A 54 2.05 -2.03 4.97
C LEU A 54 2.15 -0.53 4.72
N ARG A 55 3.30 0.05 5.07
CA ARG A 55 3.55 1.50 4.92
C ARG A 55 3.55 1.91 3.45
N MET A 56 4.13 1.09 2.57
CA MET A 56 4.15 1.35 1.14
C MET A 56 2.76 1.21 0.53
N MET A 57 1.99 0.18 0.91
CA MET A 57 0.61 0.02 0.45
C MET A 57 -0.27 1.19 0.90
N ARG A 58 -0.20 1.60 2.17
CA ARG A 58 -1.02 2.70 2.70
C ARG A 58 -0.65 4.05 2.10
N SER A 59 0.64 4.34 1.92
CA SER A 59 1.06 5.56 1.22
C SER A 59 0.61 5.57 -0.24
N ALA A 60 0.68 4.43 -0.94
CA ALA A 60 0.12 4.29 -2.27
C ALA A 60 -1.41 4.48 -2.29
N LYS A 61 -2.17 3.92 -1.34
CA LYS A 61 -3.63 4.15 -1.20
C LYS A 61 -3.95 5.65 -1.07
N VAL A 62 -3.23 6.36 -0.20
CA VAL A 62 -3.41 7.82 -0.03
C VAL A 62 -3.08 8.55 -1.33
N PHE A 63 -1.99 8.17 -2.00
CA PHE A 63 -1.61 8.77 -3.27
C PHE A 63 -2.66 8.56 -4.35
N VAL A 64 -3.18 7.34 -4.53
CA VAL A 64 -4.21 7.03 -5.54
C VAL A 64 -5.48 7.87 -5.34
N VAL A 65 -5.88 8.10 -4.08
CA VAL A 65 -7.10 8.86 -3.76
C VAL A 65 -6.91 10.37 -3.97
N VAL A 66 -5.73 10.91 -3.66
CA VAL A 66 -5.49 12.35 -3.64
C VAL A 66 -4.83 12.86 -4.93
N ALA A 67 -4.07 12.02 -5.63
CA ALA A 67 -3.25 12.45 -6.75
C ALA A 67 -4.10 12.79 -7.99
N PRO A 68 -3.95 13.99 -8.56
CA PRO A 68 -4.57 14.31 -9.83
C PRO A 68 -3.91 13.51 -10.97
N PRO A 69 -4.60 13.27 -12.10
CA PRO A 69 -4.05 12.50 -13.23
C PRO A 69 -2.70 13.01 -13.74
N ARG A 70 -2.48 14.33 -13.71
CA ARG A 70 -1.22 14.96 -14.14
C ARG A 70 -0.03 14.62 -13.23
N ALA A 71 -0.26 14.18 -11.99
CA ALA A 71 0.83 13.79 -11.10
C ALA A 71 1.59 12.58 -11.62
N TYR A 72 0.91 11.65 -12.30
CA TYR A 72 1.54 10.46 -12.89
C TYR A 72 2.48 10.83 -14.06
N ASP A 73 2.10 11.84 -14.85
CA ASP A 73 2.95 12.37 -15.92
C ASP A 73 4.21 13.02 -15.36
N MET A 74 4.07 13.81 -14.28
CA MET A 74 5.21 14.44 -13.61
C MET A 74 6.18 13.41 -13.01
N ILE A 75 5.64 12.33 -12.43
CA ILE A 75 6.48 11.24 -11.93
C ILE A 75 7.22 10.58 -13.09
N ALA A 76 6.53 10.25 -14.18
CA ALA A 76 7.13 9.65 -15.36
C ALA A 76 8.29 10.48 -15.93
N MET A 77 8.13 11.82 -16.01
CA MET A 77 9.20 12.73 -16.44
C MET A 77 10.42 12.73 -15.53
N GLY A 78 10.26 12.41 -14.25
CA GLY A 78 11.36 12.37 -13.28
C GLY A 78 12.11 11.04 -13.24
N LEU A 79 11.63 10.00 -13.94
CA LEU A 79 12.32 8.71 -13.99
C LEU A 79 13.38 8.71 -15.10
N PRO A 80 14.57 8.11 -14.86
CA PRO A 80 15.67 8.07 -15.82
C PRO A 80 15.44 7.12 -17.01
N GLN A 81 14.38 6.33 -16.98
CA GLN A 81 13.94 5.48 -18.09
C GLN A 81 12.61 6.05 -18.61
N ASP A 82 12.39 6.07 -19.92
CA ASP A 82 11.17 6.53 -20.60
C ASP A 82 9.94 5.67 -20.22
N VAL A 83 9.57 5.71 -18.95
CA VAL A 83 8.47 4.96 -18.37
C VAL A 83 7.19 5.70 -18.74
N PRO A 84 6.28 5.08 -19.49
CA PRO A 84 5.03 5.75 -19.83
C PRO A 84 4.23 6.06 -18.56
N PRO A 85 3.56 7.23 -18.47
CA PRO A 85 2.76 7.61 -17.29
C PRO A 85 1.70 6.59 -16.89
N VAL A 86 1.14 5.88 -17.88
CA VAL A 86 0.20 4.78 -17.67
C VAL A 86 0.83 3.67 -16.82
N MET A 87 2.11 3.34 -17.06
CA MET A 87 2.81 2.31 -16.30
C MET A 87 3.07 2.75 -14.86
N VAL A 88 3.39 4.04 -14.63
CA VAL A 88 3.49 4.61 -13.27
C VAL A 88 2.16 4.48 -12.53
N ARG A 89 1.05 4.83 -13.19
CA ARG A 89 -0.28 4.71 -12.61
C ARG A 89 -0.63 3.27 -12.26
N VAL A 90 -0.34 2.32 -13.15
CA VAL A 90 -0.55 0.89 -12.90
C VAL A 90 0.31 0.46 -11.71
N ALA A 91 1.59 0.82 -11.67
CA ALA A 91 2.49 0.46 -10.57
C ALA A 91 1.96 0.98 -9.23
N ILE A 92 1.55 2.26 -9.15
CA ILE A 92 1.03 2.84 -7.91
C ILE A 92 -0.31 2.20 -7.49
N ASN A 93 -1.19 1.88 -8.43
CA ASN A 93 -2.41 1.12 -8.14
C ASN A 93 -2.12 -0.30 -7.63
N GLN A 94 -1.14 -0.99 -8.22
CA GLN A 94 -0.71 -2.32 -7.76
C GLN A 94 -0.11 -2.26 -6.36
N MET A 95 0.67 -1.21 -6.07
CA MET A 95 1.17 -0.97 -4.72
C MET A 95 0.04 -0.72 -3.73
N ALA A 96 -0.97 0.08 -4.10
CA ALA A 96 -2.14 0.34 -3.26
C ALA A 96 -2.99 -0.93 -3.01
N ALA A 97 -2.98 -1.87 -3.94
CA ALA A 97 -3.63 -3.18 -3.82
C ALA A 97 -2.86 -4.19 -2.96
N GLY A 98 -1.63 -3.86 -2.50
CA GLY A 98 -0.81 -4.77 -1.71
C GLY A 98 0.13 -5.66 -2.54
N ASN A 99 0.13 -5.55 -3.87
CA ASN A 99 1.02 -6.27 -4.77
C ASN A 99 2.44 -5.66 -4.83
N VAL A 100 2.90 -5.07 -3.72
CA VAL A 100 4.10 -4.22 -3.62
C VAL A 100 5.40 -5.03 -3.55
N LEU A 101 5.33 -6.31 -3.19
CA LEU A 101 6.51 -7.12 -2.92
C LEU A 101 6.96 -7.89 -4.17
N PRO A 102 8.26 -7.81 -4.55
CA PRO A 102 8.82 -8.68 -5.56
C PRO A 102 8.65 -10.14 -5.12
N ALA A 103 8.53 -11.06 -6.07
CA ALA A 103 8.31 -12.49 -5.81
C ALA A 103 9.35 -13.11 -4.84
N SER A 104 10.52 -12.48 -4.70
CA SER A 104 11.57 -12.86 -3.74
C SER A 104 11.25 -12.55 -2.27
N ALA A 105 10.40 -11.55 -1.97
CA ALA A 105 9.89 -11.32 -0.61
C ALA A 105 8.62 -12.13 -0.30
N ARG A 106 7.99 -12.73 -1.32
CA ARG A 106 6.97 -13.78 -1.15
C ARG A 106 7.57 -15.11 -0.67
N GLN A 107 8.88 -15.33 -0.88
CA GLN A 107 9.58 -16.56 -0.47
C GLN A 107 9.88 -16.66 1.03
N SER A 108 9.66 -15.59 1.83
CA SER A 108 9.80 -15.66 3.30
C SER A 108 8.50 -16.03 4.02
N ALA A 109 7.38 -16.09 3.30
CA ALA A 109 6.30 -16.98 3.70
C ALA A 109 6.67 -18.36 3.12
N PRO A 110 6.63 -19.46 3.90
CA PRO A 110 6.57 -20.76 3.29
C PRO A 110 5.24 -20.81 2.54
N LEU A 111 5.28 -20.45 1.26
CA LEU A 111 4.39 -20.99 0.25
C LEU A 111 4.77 -22.47 0.17
N GLU A 112 4.29 -23.25 1.14
CA GLU A 112 3.85 -24.58 0.76
C GLU A 112 2.83 -24.36 -0.36
N PRO A 113 3.08 -24.86 -1.57
CA PRO A 113 1.94 -25.17 -2.42
C PRO A 113 1.13 -26.18 -1.62
N GLN A 114 0.02 -25.75 -1.02
CA GLN A 114 -1.06 -26.65 -0.63
C GLN A 114 -1.62 -27.25 -1.92
N SER A 115 -0.84 -28.16 -2.51
CA SER A 115 -1.32 -29.19 -3.40
C SER A 115 -2.25 -30.02 -2.53
N SER A 116 -3.55 -29.74 -2.63
CA SER A 116 -4.63 -30.52 -2.03
C SER A 116 -4.79 -31.88 -2.71
N ARG A 117 -3.66 -32.54 -3.00
CA ARG A 117 -3.51 -33.90 -3.49
C ARG A 117 -2.30 -34.51 -2.80
N ASP A 118 -2.36 -34.58 -1.48
CA ASP A 118 -1.61 -35.59 -0.75
C ASP A 118 -2.41 -36.88 -0.91
N ILE A 119 -2.09 -37.63 -1.97
CA ILE A 119 -2.68 -38.93 -2.25
C ILE A 119 -2.03 -39.91 -1.27
N ASP A 120 -2.80 -40.28 -0.27
CA ASP A 120 -2.51 -41.35 0.68
C ASP A 120 -2.53 -42.70 -0.07
N GLY A 121 -1.35 -43.23 -0.44
CA GLY A 121 -1.23 -44.48 -1.20
C GLY A 121 0.22 -45.00 -1.32
N PRO A 122 0.46 -46.32 -1.20
CA PRO A 122 1.78 -46.87 -0.88
C PRO A 122 2.79 -46.81 -2.02
N ARG A 123 4.04 -46.44 -1.67
CA ARG A 123 5.20 -46.33 -2.55
C ARG A 123 5.73 -47.70 -2.99
N PHE A 124 5.78 -47.94 -4.29
CA PHE A 124 6.73 -48.88 -4.90
C PHE A 124 7.29 -48.27 -6.19
N ILE A 125 8.53 -47.80 -6.12
CA ILE A 125 9.39 -47.68 -7.30
C ILE A 125 10.70 -48.38 -6.92
N GLN A 126 10.73 -49.70 -7.12
CA GLN A 126 11.96 -50.40 -7.48
C GLN A 126 12.14 -50.22 -8.98
N VAL A 127 13.28 -49.68 -9.39
CA VAL A 127 13.78 -49.85 -10.75
C VAL A 127 15.17 -50.44 -10.61
N ASP A 128 15.32 -51.59 -11.24
CA ASP A 128 16.51 -52.43 -11.39
C ASP A 128 17.76 -51.63 -11.81
#